data_AF-A0A948SFC3-F1
#
_entry.id   AF-A0A948SFC3-F1
#
_cell.length_a   1.000
_cell.length_b   1.000
_cell.length_c   1.000
_cell.angle_alpha   90.00
_cell.angle_beta   90.00
_cell.angle_gamma   90.00
#
_symmetry.space_group_name_H-M   'P 1'
#
loop_
_entity.id
_entity.type
_entity.pdbx_description
1 polymer ?
#
loop_
_entity_poly.entity_id
_entity_poly.type
_entity_poly.pdbx_seq_one_letter_code
_entity_poly.pdbx_strand_id
1 'polypeptide(L)'
;MGRPGRLGPGRRSRQPVRRGRLPPGRLSRPGREGRAGIDRGRLFGRGAQRSRPGGRGVPVSGPVDGWVDLGLETEFPGLSLAVRECDGPVRFDPGVQERLAAIASRIRGRTAIELRREPVPAAYRAFYRQVGLDPDVEMTPVEAAVGRRLFDGGVRTPGPLTDALELAVLETCIPVYALDPGALDGPPGIRPARPGEQLVDADGARRGSPGRLVIADAAGALCWLFGEPHGRGAPGPSTAPILLAAVAVPGIPPMGVDEALDIAAGALGA
;
A
#
# COMPACT_ATOMS: atom_id res chain seq x y z
N MET A 1 13.11 56.30 -43.84
CA MET A 1 13.15 55.25 -42.80
C MET A 1 12.43 54.02 -43.32
N GLY A 2 13.11 52.88 -43.39
CA GLY A 2 12.72 51.69 -44.16
C GLY A 2 11.77 50.74 -43.44
N ARG A 3 10.95 50.04 -44.23
CA ARG A 3 10.09 48.92 -43.79
C ARG A 3 10.95 47.66 -43.56
N PRO A 4 10.81 46.93 -42.44
CA PRO A 4 11.37 45.59 -42.32
C PRO A 4 10.41 44.52 -42.85
N GLY A 5 11.00 43.55 -43.54
CA GLY A 5 10.33 42.54 -44.35
C GLY A 5 9.85 41.30 -43.60
N ARG A 6 9.01 40.54 -44.30
CA ARG A 6 8.50 39.22 -43.91
C ARG A 6 9.62 38.18 -43.93
N LEU A 7 9.73 37.38 -42.87
CA LEU A 7 10.53 36.15 -42.83
C LEU A 7 9.60 34.93 -42.78
N GLY A 8 9.73 34.04 -43.77
CA GLY A 8 8.95 32.80 -43.90
C GLY A 8 9.48 31.64 -43.06
N PRO A 9 8.73 30.52 -42.98
CA PRO A 9 9.06 29.38 -42.13
C PRO A 9 10.20 28.54 -42.71
N GLY A 10 11.27 28.38 -41.93
CA GLY A 10 12.43 27.54 -42.27
C GLY A 10 12.09 26.05 -42.29
N ARG A 11 12.27 25.41 -43.44
CA ARG A 11 12.24 23.96 -43.62
C ARG A 11 13.49 23.33 -43.01
N ARG A 12 13.34 22.50 -41.97
CA ARG A 12 14.39 21.55 -41.55
C ARG A 12 14.20 20.23 -42.32
N SER A 13 15.22 19.87 -43.08
CA SER A 13 15.36 18.64 -43.84
C SER A 13 15.51 17.43 -42.92
N ARG A 14 14.71 16.39 -43.16
CA ARG A 14 14.85 15.06 -42.55
C ARG A 14 15.93 14.29 -43.32
N GLN A 15 17.03 13.92 -42.66
CA GLN A 15 17.98 12.95 -43.21
C GLN A 15 17.48 11.51 -42.95
N PRO A 16 17.58 10.58 -43.93
CA PRO A 16 17.18 9.20 -43.77
C PRO A 16 18.32 8.34 -43.20
N VAL A 17 18.05 7.60 -42.13
CA VAL A 17 18.98 6.60 -41.56
C VAL A 17 18.80 5.27 -42.28
N ARG A 18 19.94 4.69 -42.69
CA ARG A 18 20.09 3.48 -43.52
C ARG A 18 19.53 2.22 -42.85
N ARG A 19 18.78 1.42 -43.62
CA ARG A 19 18.33 0.06 -43.26
C ARG A 19 19.49 -0.94 -43.36
N GLY A 20 19.84 -1.55 -42.23
CA GLY A 20 20.65 -2.77 -42.13
C GLY A 20 19.76 -4.00 -41.95
N ARG A 21 20.22 -5.15 -42.46
CA ARG A 21 19.49 -6.38 -42.77
C ARG A 21 19.08 -7.21 -41.55
N LEU A 22 17.89 -7.83 -41.61
CA LEU A 22 17.48 -9.01 -40.83
C LEU A 22 16.93 -10.09 -41.80
N PRO A 23 17.10 -11.39 -41.51
CA PRO A 23 16.90 -12.51 -42.45
C PRO A 23 15.42 -12.96 -42.61
N PRO A 24 15.09 -13.74 -43.66
CA PRO A 24 13.71 -14.01 -44.07
C PRO A 24 13.12 -15.26 -43.39
N GLY A 25 11.82 -15.24 -43.07
CA GLY A 25 11.13 -16.45 -42.57
C GLY A 25 9.65 -16.29 -42.26
N ARG A 26 8.82 -16.59 -43.27
CA ARG A 26 7.43 -17.12 -43.23
C ARG A 26 6.34 -16.30 -42.51
N LEU A 27 5.59 -15.56 -43.33
CA LEU A 27 4.20 -15.21 -43.10
C LEU A 27 3.30 -16.43 -43.39
N SER A 28 2.46 -16.82 -42.44
CA SER A 28 1.23 -17.59 -42.71
C SER A 28 0.06 -16.86 -42.06
N ARG A 29 -0.81 -16.31 -42.90
CA ARG A 29 -2.18 -15.94 -42.53
C ARG A 29 -3.07 -17.17 -42.68
N PRO A 30 -4.04 -17.34 -41.79
CA PRO A 30 -5.42 -17.60 -42.19
C PRO A 30 -6.30 -16.45 -41.64
N GLY A 31 -7.20 -15.83 -42.38
CA GLY A 31 -8.29 -16.45 -43.14
C GLY A 31 -9.58 -16.04 -42.43
N ARG A 32 -10.23 -14.98 -42.92
CA ARG A 32 -11.51 -14.45 -42.42
C ARG A 32 -12.65 -15.38 -42.82
N GLU A 33 -13.47 -15.79 -41.85
CA GLU A 33 -14.93 -15.99 -41.92
C GLU A 33 -15.42 -15.81 -40.47
N GLY A 34 -16.46 -15.09 -40.05
CA GLY A 34 -17.62 -14.49 -40.69
C GLY A 34 -18.85 -14.80 -39.82
N ARG A 35 -19.64 -13.76 -39.47
CA ARG A 35 -20.99 -13.74 -38.84
C ARG A 35 -21.01 -13.61 -37.29
N ALA A 36 -21.43 -12.49 -36.73
CA ALA A 36 -22.78 -11.88 -36.65
C ALA A 36 -23.60 -12.42 -35.46
N GLY A 37 -24.08 -11.53 -34.60
CA GLY A 37 -25.02 -11.87 -33.53
C GLY A 37 -24.90 -10.93 -32.33
N ILE A 38 -25.48 -9.75 -32.45
CA ILE A 38 -25.82 -8.89 -31.31
C ILE A 38 -27.10 -9.51 -30.72
N ASP A 39 -27.14 -9.81 -29.42
CA ASP A 39 -28.42 -9.81 -28.72
C ASP A 39 -28.30 -9.35 -27.27
N ARG A 40 -29.19 -8.42 -26.92
CA ARG A 40 -29.40 -7.90 -25.57
C ARG A 40 -30.55 -8.70 -24.98
N GLY A 41 -30.34 -9.32 -23.83
CA GLY A 41 -31.44 -9.93 -23.11
C GLY A 41 -31.09 -10.16 -21.64
N ARG A 42 -31.45 -9.19 -20.80
CA ARG A 42 -31.77 -9.46 -19.38
C ARG A 42 -32.74 -10.63 -19.33
N LEU A 43 -32.60 -11.53 -18.36
CA LEU A 43 -33.73 -12.05 -17.61
C LEU A 43 -33.26 -12.66 -16.28
N PHE A 44 -33.99 -12.28 -15.24
CA PHE A 44 -33.88 -12.73 -13.86
C PHE A 44 -34.10 -14.23 -13.75
N GLY A 45 -33.25 -14.91 -12.98
CA GLY A 45 -33.46 -16.29 -12.54
C GLY A 45 -33.34 -16.38 -11.02
N ARG A 46 -34.49 -16.43 -10.34
CA ARG A 46 -34.62 -16.78 -8.91
C ARG A 46 -34.25 -18.25 -8.70
N GLY A 47 -33.61 -18.52 -7.56
CA GLY A 47 -33.80 -19.76 -6.81
C GLY A 47 -32.67 -20.79 -6.89
N ALA A 48 -31.86 -20.86 -5.83
CA ALA A 48 -31.67 -22.08 -5.04
C ALA A 48 -30.77 -21.76 -3.84
N GLN A 49 -31.39 -21.54 -2.67
CA GLN A 49 -30.71 -21.68 -1.39
C GLN A 49 -30.18 -23.12 -1.30
N ARG A 50 -28.85 -23.26 -1.27
CA ARG A 50 -28.19 -24.45 -0.72
C ARG A 50 -27.46 -24.01 0.54
N SER A 51 -28.13 -24.23 1.66
CA SER A 51 -27.53 -24.15 2.99
C SER A 51 -26.36 -25.12 3.05
N ARG A 52 -25.14 -24.60 3.23
CA ARG A 52 -23.99 -25.41 3.60
C ARG A 52 -23.95 -25.52 5.13
N PRO A 53 -23.72 -26.72 5.70
CA PRO A 53 -23.72 -26.94 7.13
C PRO A 53 -22.41 -26.46 7.77
N GLY A 54 -22.53 -25.79 8.92
CA GLY A 54 -21.56 -25.82 10.02
C GLY A 54 -20.14 -25.37 9.71
N GLY A 55 -19.93 -24.07 9.49
CA GLY A 55 -18.62 -23.47 9.72
C GLY A 55 -18.35 -23.46 11.24
N ARG A 56 -17.34 -24.21 11.69
CA ARG A 56 -16.73 -24.00 13.01
C ARG A 56 -16.34 -22.52 13.05
N GLY A 57 -16.93 -21.76 13.97
CA GLY A 57 -16.54 -20.37 14.19
C GLY A 57 -15.06 -20.35 14.51
N VAL A 58 -14.26 -19.81 13.60
CA VAL A 58 -12.92 -19.34 13.93
C VAL A 58 -13.14 -18.29 15.02
N PRO A 59 -12.50 -18.38 16.20
CA PRO A 59 -12.54 -17.28 17.13
C PRO A 59 -11.89 -16.10 16.40
N VAL A 60 -12.70 -15.12 15.98
CA VAL A 60 -12.20 -13.83 15.53
C VAL A 60 -11.72 -13.15 16.81
N SER A 61 -10.51 -13.50 17.26
CA SER A 61 -9.86 -12.71 18.28
C SER A 61 -9.67 -11.34 17.66
N GLY A 62 -10.27 -10.32 18.28
CA GLY A 62 -10.03 -8.93 17.90
C GLY A 62 -8.53 -8.62 17.94
N PRO A 63 -8.13 -7.48 17.35
CA PRO A 63 -6.74 -7.08 17.41
C PRO A 63 -6.28 -6.92 18.86
N VAL A 64 -5.01 -7.20 19.08
CA VAL A 64 -4.35 -7.11 20.39
C VAL A 64 -3.45 -5.88 20.37
N ASP A 65 -3.40 -5.17 21.47
CA ASP A 65 -2.51 -4.01 21.59
C ASP A 65 -1.04 -4.46 21.71
N GLY A 66 -0.19 -3.87 20.89
CA GLY A 66 1.26 -3.83 21.09
C GLY A 66 1.63 -2.81 22.16
N TRP A 67 2.83 -2.92 22.70
CA TRP A 67 3.29 -1.99 23.74
C TRP A 67 3.73 -0.65 23.13
N VAL A 68 3.63 0.42 23.92
CA VAL A 68 4.22 1.72 23.58
C VAL A 68 5.14 2.11 24.73
N ASP A 69 6.31 2.65 24.42
CA ASP A 69 7.23 3.14 25.46
C ASP A 69 6.53 4.19 26.34
N LEU A 70 6.66 4.08 27.65
CA LEU A 70 5.94 4.92 28.62
C LEU A 70 6.18 6.42 28.40
N GLY A 71 7.37 6.81 27.95
CA GLY A 71 7.67 8.20 27.61
C GLY A 71 6.82 8.69 26.44
N LEU A 72 6.63 7.83 25.43
CA LEU A 72 5.79 8.13 24.27
C LEU A 72 4.31 8.11 24.59
N GLU A 73 3.84 7.21 25.45
CA GLU A 73 2.43 7.22 25.90
C GLU A 73 2.08 8.53 26.61
N THR A 74 3.03 9.05 27.40
CA THR A 74 2.88 10.33 28.11
C THR A 74 2.91 11.51 27.15
N GLU A 75 3.83 11.50 26.18
CA GLU A 75 4.02 12.58 25.21
C GLU A 75 2.93 12.62 24.13
N PHE A 76 2.46 11.45 23.70
CA PHE A 76 1.50 11.28 22.61
C PHE A 76 0.32 10.38 23.04
N PRO A 77 -0.60 10.88 23.90
CA PRO A 77 -1.79 10.12 24.26
C PRO A 77 -2.60 9.74 23.02
N GLY A 78 -2.80 8.43 22.81
CA GLY A 78 -3.47 7.88 21.63
C GLY A 78 -2.54 7.34 20.55
N LEU A 79 -1.22 7.47 20.69
CA LEU A 79 -0.28 6.65 19.93
C LEU A 79 -0.44 5.19 20.35
N SER A 80 -0.69 4.31 19.39
CA SER A 80 -0.87 2.88 19.64
C SER A 80 -0.45 2.04 18.46
N LEU A 81 -0.10 0.78 18.75
CA LEU A 81 0.10 -0.28 17.78
C LEU A 81 -0.95 -1.35 18.02
N ALA A 82 -1.79 -1.65 17.05
CA ALA A 82 -2.72 -2.78 17.12
C ALA A 82 -2.22 -3.88 16.19
N VAL A 83 -2.19 -5.13 16.67
CA VAL A 83 -1.71 -6.27 15.90
C VAL A 83 -2.76 -7.37 15.76
N ARG A 84 -2.73 -8.06 14.62
CA ARG A 84 -3.58 -9.23 14.36
C ARG A 84 -2.84 -10.28 13.57
N GLU A 85 -2.84 -11.50 14.08
CA GLU A 85 -2.32 -12.66 13.36
C GLU A 85 -3.34 -13.09 12.30
N CYS A 86 -2.85 -13.28 11.07
CA CYS A 86 -3.61 -13.77 9.94
C CYS A 86 -3.05 -15.12 9.53
N ASP A 87 -3.85 -16.16 9.77
CA ASP A 87 -3.51 -17.53 9.42
C ASP A 87 -3.62 -17.80 7.92
N GLY A 88 -2.82 -18.76 7.47
CA GLY A 88 -2.90 -19.28 6.12
C GLY A 88 -1.97 -18.58 5.13
N PRO A 89 -1.77 -19.20 3.95
CA PRO A 89 -0.87 -18.66 2.95
C PRO A 89 -1.48 -17.41 2.32
N VAL A 90 -0.65 -16.39 2.14
CA VAL A 90 -0.98 -15.21 1.33
C VAL A 90 -1.31 -15.66 -0.10
N ARG A 91 -2.51 -15.34 -0.58
CA ARG A 91 -2.98 -15.73 -1.92
C ARG A 91 -3.36 -14.52 -2.74
N PHE A 92 -3.18 -14.66 -4.05
CA PHE A 92 -3.72 -13.69 -5.00
C PHE A 92 -5.24 -13.76 -5.01
N ASP A 93 -5.89 -12.63 -4.71
CA ASP A 93 -7.33 -12.44 -4.87
C ASP A 93 -7.61 -11.42 -6.00
N PRO A 94 -8.23 -11.84 -7.12
CA PRO A 94 -8.67 -10.91 -8.15
C PRO A 94 -9.59 -9.79 -7.63
N GLY A 95 -10.39 -10.05 -6.58
CA GLY A 95 -11.29 -9.07 -5.99
C GLY A 95 -10.56 -7.88 -5.37
N VAL A 96 -9.40 -8.11 -4.76
CA VAL A 96 -8.51 -7.05 -4.25
C VAL A 96 -8.04 -6.14 -5.39
N GLN A 97 -7.66 -6.74 -6.52
CA GLN A 97 -7.22 -5.99 -7.69
C GLN A 97 -8.33 -5.14 -8.30
N GLU A 98 -9.55 -5.69 -8.40
CA GLU A 98 -10.72 -4.95 -8.87
C GLU A 98 -11.05 -3.77 -7.96
N ARG A 99 -10.95 -3.93 -6.64
CA ARG A 99 -11.15 -2.85 -5.67
C ARG A 99 -10.08 -1.78 -5.79
N LEU A 100 -8.80 -2.17 -5.84
CA LEU A 100 -7.69 -1.24 -6.06
C LEU A 100 -7.85 -0.46 -7.38
N ALA A 101 -8.28 -1.14 -8.46
CA ALA A 101 -8.56 -0.51 -9.74
C ALA A 101 -9.72 0.49 -9.65
N ALA A 102 -10.79 0.12 -8.94
CA ALA A 102 -11.93 1.00 -8.71
C ALA A 102 -11.52 2.25 -7.91
N ILE A 103 -10.70 2.11 -6.87
CA ILE A 103 -10.15 3.24 -6.10
C ILE A 103 -9.26 4.11 -7.00
N ALA A 104 -8.27 3.51 -7.66
CA ALA A 104 -7.33 4.21 -8.53
C ALA A 104 -8.05 4.99 -9.65
N SER A 105 -9.12 4.43 -10.21
CA SER A 105 -9.93 5.08 -11.24
C SER A 105 -10.56 6.40 -10.79
N ARG A 106 -10.69 6.64 -9.48
CA ARG A 106 -11.28 7.86 -8.88
C ARG A 106 -10.23 8.85 -8.38
N ILE A 107 -8.99 8.42 -8.19
CA ILE A 107 -7.91 9.28 -7.75
C ILE A 107 -7.51 10.23 -8.89
N ARG A 108 -7.56 11.53 -8.61
CA ARG A 108 -7.13 12.62 -9.50
C ARG A 108 -6.23 13.57 -8.73
N GLY A 109 -5.48 14.43 -9.43
CA GLY A 109 -4.59 15.40 -8.80
C GLY A 109 -5.28 16.27 -7.75
N ARG A 110 -6.54 16.67 -8.00
CA ARG A 110 -7.34 17.41 -7.00
C ARG A 110 -7.60 16.58 -5.74
N THR A 111 -8.07 15.34 -5.90
CA THR A 111 -8.34 14.42 -4.79
C THR A 111 -7.11 14.20 -3.92
N ALA A 112 -5.92 14.05 -4.53
CA ALA A 112 -4.68 13.88 -3.78
C ALA A 112 -4.26 15.13 -2.97
N ILE A 113 -4.64 16.33 -3.43
CA ILE A 113 -4.41 17.57 -2.67
C ILE A 113 -5.44 17.71 -1.54
N GLU A 114 -6.70 17.40 -1.82
CA GLU A 114 -7.80 17.51 -0.85
C GLU A 114 -7.68 16.48 0.28
N LEU A 115 -7.17 15.27 -0.03
CA LEU A 115 -6.91 14.20 0.94
C LEU A 115 -6.20 14.70 2.20
N ARG A 116 -5.24 15.63 2.05
CA ARG A 116 -4.43 16.16 3.16
C ARG A 116 -5.24 16.90 4.22
N ARG A 117 -6.48 17.29 3.89
CA ARG A 117 -7.42 17.99 4.76
C ARG A 117 -8.45 17.07 5.40
N GLU A 118 -8.54 15.83 4.94
CA GLU A 118 -9.40 14.84 5.57
C GLU A 118 -8.91 14.53 6.99
N PRO A 119 -9.81 14.21 7.95
CA PRO A 119 -9.45 14.11 9.36
C PRO A 119 -8.29 13.14 9.65
N VAL A 120 -8.30 11.96 9.04
CA VAL A 120 -7.29 10.91 9.28
C VAL A 120 -5.93 11.31 8.69
N PRO A 121 -5.78 11.64 7.39
CA PRO A 121 -4.51 12.15 6.86
C PRO A 121 -3.98 13.39 7.59
N ALA A 122 -4.86 14.32 7.98
CA ALA A 122 -4.46 15.51 8.73
C ALA A 122 -3.84 15.16 10.09
N ALA A 123 -4.38 14.16 10.80
CA ALA A 123 -3.83 13.66 12.05
C ALA A 123 -2.41 13.07 11.86
N TYR A 124 -2.20 12.24 10.84
CA TYR A 124 -0.86 11.71 10.53
C TYR A 124 0.13 12.83 10.16
N ARG A 125 -0.28 13.82 9.35
CA ARG A 125 0.59 14.96 9.02
C ARG A 125 0.96 15.78 10.27
N ALA A 126 0.02 15.99 11.19
CA ALA A 126 0.30 16.67 12.46
C ALA A 126 1.30 15.85 13.31
N PHE A 127 1.07 14.55 13.43
CA PHE A 127 1.94 13.65 14.18
C PHE A 127 3.34 13.57 13.58
N TYR A 128 3.48 13.49 12.26
CA TYR A 128 4.78 13.55 11.57
C TYR A 128 5.59 14.76 12.05
N ARG A 129 4.98 15.95 12.06
CA ARG A 129 5.65 17.18 12.52
C ARG A 129 6.02 17.14 14.00
N GLN A 130 5.16 16.55 14.84
CA GLN A 130 5.43 16.39 16.27
C GLN A 130 6.66 15.51 16.52
N VAL A 131 6.84 14.45 15.74
CA VAL A 131 7.99 13.53 15.86
C VAL A 131 9.21 13.93 15.02
N GLY A 132 9.20 15.15 14.46
CA GLY A 132 10.33 15.72 13.72
C GLY A 132 10.45 15.29 12.25
N LEU A 133 9.43 14.64 11.68
CA LEU A 133 9.32 14.34 10.25
C LEU A 133 8.62 15.50 9.52
N ASP A 134 8.98 15.72 8.26
CA ASP A 134 8.29 16.68 7.39
C ASP A 134 7.39 15.97 6.37
N PRO A 135 6.05 15.99 6.52
CA PRO A 135 5.12 15.33 5.59
C PRO A 135 5.07 15.98 4.19
N ASP A 136 5.80 17.07 3.94
CA ASP A 136 6.00 17.62 2.60
C ASP A 136 7.28 17.10 1.92
N VAL A 137 8.18 16.48 2.69
CA VAL A 137 9.40 15.83 2.20
C VAL A 137 9.24 14.30 2.21
N GLU A 138 8.82 13.75 3.34
CA GLU A 138 8.51 12.33 3.53
C GLU A 138 6.99 12.16 3.57
N MET A 139 6.39 11.71 2.47
CA MET A 139 4.95 11.52 2.38
C MET A 139 4.44 10.54 3.45
N THR A 140 3.26 10.83 4.02
CA THR A 140 2.57 9.86 4.88
C THR A 140 2.21 8.59 4.10
N PRO A 141 1.95 7.43 4.75
CA PRO A 141 1.75 6.18 4.02
C PRO A 141 0.57 6.23 3.04
N VAL A 142 -0.52 6.91 3.41
CA VAL A 142 -1.67 7.12 2.52
C VAL A 142 -1.35 8.08 1.36
N GLU A 143 -0.60 9.15 1.60
CA GLU A 143 -0.17 10.08 0.54
C GLU A 143 0.79 9.38 -0.44
N ALA A 144 1.69 8.54 0.06
CA ALA A 144 2.57 7.73 -0.76
C ALA A 144 1.78 6.71 -1.61
N ALA A 145 0.79 6.04 -1.03
CA ALA A 145 -0.10 5.12 -1.77
C ALA A 145 -0.86 5.84 -2.89
N VAL A 146 -1.48 6.98 -2.58
CA VAL A 146 -2.18 7.81 -3.57
C VAL A 146 -1.22 8.35 -4.64
N GLY A 147 -0.02 8.76 -4.24
CA GLY A 147 1.05 9.20 -5.12
C GLY A 147 1.45 8.12 -6.12
N ARG A 148 1.74 6.90 -5.66
CA ARG A 148 2.04 5.75 -6.53
C ARG A 148 0.97 5.56 -7.59
N ARG A 149 -0.31 5.59 -7.21
CA ARG A 149 -1.44 5.43 -8.16
C ARG A 149 -1.52 6.56 -9.19
N LEU A 150 -1.19 7.80 -8.82
CA LEU A 150 -1.15 8.93 -9.74
C LEU A 150 0.02 8.84 -10.74
N PHE A 151 1.21 8.46 -10.26
CA PHE A 151 2.41 8.41 -11.10
C PHE A 151 2.48 7.16 -11.97
N ASP A 152 1.90 6.05 -11.53
CA ASP A 152 1.95 4.78 -12.24
C ASP A 152 0.86 4.61 -13.31
N GLY A 153 -0.13 5.52 -13.35
CA GLY A 153 -1.16 5.53 -14.40
C GLY A 153 -2.07 4.30 -14.42
N GLY A 154 -2.08 3.50 -13.35
CA GLY A 154 -2.83 2.26 -13.24
C GLY A 154 -2.56 1.51 -11.94
N VAL A 155 -3.09 0.29 -11.82
CA VAL A 155 -2.83 -0.57 -10.65
C VAL A 155 -1.54 -1.36 -10.89
N ARG A 156 -0.42 -0.93 -10.30
CA ARG A 156 0.71 -1.86 -10.08
C ARG A 156 0.35 -2.81 -8.94
N THR A 157 0.70 -4.07 -9.14
CA THR A 157 0.36 -5.20 -8.26
C THR A 157 1.65 -5.88 -7.80
N PRO A 158 2.44 -5.25 -6.92
CA PRO A 158 3.73 -5.80 -6.48
C PRO A 158 3.62 -7.20 -5.86
N GLY A 159 2.46 -7.56 -5.32
CA GLY A 159 2.15 -8.90 -4.84
C GLY A 159 0.96 -8.88 -3.88
N PRO A 160 0.37 -10.05 -3.56
CA PRO A 160 -0.90 -10.08 -2.83
C PRO A 160 -0.82 -9.49 -1.42
N LEU A 161 0.31 -9.65 -0.72
CA LEU A 161 0.52 -9.03 0.60
C LEU A 161 0.53 -7.50 0.50
N THR A 162 1.37 -6.96 -0.37
CA THR A 162 1.49 -5.52 -0.57
C THR A 162 0.18 -4.91 -1.07
N ASP A 163 -0.54 -5.62 -1.94
CA ASP A 163 -1.84 -5.16 -2.46
C ASP A 163 -2.93 -5.16 -1.37
N ALA A 164 -2.93 -6.15 -0.47
CA ALA A 164 -3.83 -6.18 0.68
C ALA A 164 -3.56 -5.02 1.65
N LEU A 165 -2.29 -4.78 1.99
CA LEU A 165 -1.89 -3.65 2.83
C LEU A 165 -2.25 -2.31 2.18
N GLU A 166 -1.95 -2.14 0.89
CA GLU A 166 -2.25 -0.91 0.19
C GLU A 166 -3.77 -0.68 0.06
N LEU A 167 -4.56 -1.73 -0.14
CA LEU A 167 -6.02 -1.64 -0.14
C LEU A 167 -6.54 -1.10 1.20
N ALA A 168 -6.07 -1.66 2.31
CA ALA A 168 -6.46 -1.20 3.65
C ALA A 168 -6.09 0.27 3.88
N VAL A 169 -4.86 0.67 3.51
CA VAL A 169 -4.40 2.06 3.63
C VAL A 169 -5.22 3.00 2.75
N LEU A 170 -5.55 2.62 1.52
CA LEU A 170 -6.32 3.46 0.61
C LEU A 170 -7.79 3.61 1.01
N GLU A 171 -8.38 2.60 1.65
CA GLU A 171 -9.77 2.66 2.11
C GLU A 171 -9.92 3.39 3.46
N THR A 172 -8.96 3.25 4.36
CA THR A 172 -9.07 3.77 5.75
C THR A 172 -8.17 4.96 6.05
N CYS A 173 -7.17 5.24 5.21
CA CYS A 173 -6.07 6.17 5.46
C CYS A 173 -5.18 5.82 6.67
N ILE A 174 -5.36 4.65 7.29
CA ILE A 174 -4.59 4.18 8.46
C ILE A 174 -3.44 3.30 7.97
N PRO A 175 -2.18 3.56 8.36
CA PRO A 175 -1.04 2.73 8.02
C PRO A 175 -1.17 1.31 8.58
N VAL A 176 -1.03 0.32 7.70
CA VAL A 176 -0.98 -1.10 8.04
C VAL A 176 0.29 -1.70 7.45
N TYR A 177 0.98 -2.49 8.27
CA TYR A 177 2.22 -3.19 7.95
C TYR A 177 2.05 -4.69 8.17
N ALA A 178 2.96 -5.47 7.59
CA ALA A 178 3.04 -6.90 7.83
C ALA A 178 4.41 -7.24 8.43
N LEU A 179 4.39 -8.04 9.49
CA LEU A 179 5.56 -8.55 10.19
C LEU A 179 5.61 -10.08 10.10
N ASP A 180 6.81 -10.65 10.15
CA ASP A 180 6.99 -12.10 10.30
C ASP A 180 6.93 -12.48 11.79
N PRO A 181 5.83 -13.08 12.29
CA PRO A 181 5.70 -13.44 13.70
C PRO A 181 6.72 -14.50 14.13
N GLY A 182 7.19 -15.35 13.21
CA GLY A 182 8.19 -16.38 13.50
C GLY A 182 9.59 -15.82 13.76
N ALA A 183 9.82 -14.55 13.41
CA ALA A 183 11.08 -13.84 13.61
C ALA A 183 11.05 -12.84 14.78
N LEU A 184 9.91 -12.70 15.46
CA LEU A 184 9.76 -11.79 16.60
C LEU A 184 10.27 -12.40 17.91
N ASP A 185 10.88 -11.55 18.73
CA ASP A 185 11.19 -11.86 20.13
C ASP A 185 10.19 -11.13 21.04
N GLY A 186 9.08 -11.81 21.35
CA GLY A 186 7.98 -11.26 22.14
C GLY A 186 7.03 -10.34 21.35
N PRO A 187 6.09 -9.66 22.04
CA PRO A 187 5.14 -8.77 21.38
C PRO A 187 5.85 -7.54 20.77
N PRO A 188 5.42 -7.06 19.60
CA PRO A 188 5.96 -5.84 19.03
C PRO A 188 5.38 -4.59 19.71
N GLY A 189 6.06 -3.46 19.54
CA GLY A 189 5.62 -2.18 20.06
C GLY A 189 6.42 -1.00 19.52
N ILE A 190 6.11 0.18 20.02
CA ILE A 190 6.67 1.46 19.54
C ILE A 190 7.61 2.05 20.57
N ARG A 191 8.83 2.39 20.15
CA ARG A 191 9.81 3.12 20.97
C ARG A 191 10.71 4.01 20.13
N PRO A 192 11.49 4.91 20.75
CA PRO A 192 12.62 5.55 20.08
C PRO A 192 13.70 4.52 19.69
N ALA A 193 14.35 4.75 18.55
CA ALA A 193 15.52 4.01 18.14
C ALA A 193 16.69 4.22 19.11
N ARG A 194 17.37 3.13 19.47
CA ARG A 194 18.52 3.13 20.37
C ARG A 194 19.80 3.49 19.61
N PRO A 195 20.82 4.07 20.28
CA PRO A 195 22.13 4.27 19.67
C PRO A 195 22.70 2.97 19.09
N GLY A 196 23.22 3.04 17.86
CA GLY A 196 23.78 1.89 17.15
C GLY A 196 22.78 1.07 16.33
N GLU A 197 21.46 1.25 16.52
CA GLU A 197 20.47 0.65 15.64
C GLU A 197 20.53 1.28 14.25
N GLN A 198 20.53 0.44 13.22
CA GLN A 198 20.50 0.87 11.82
C GLN A 198 19.37 0.15 11.08
N LEU A 199 18.52 0.92 10.43
CA LEU A 199 17.38 0.44 9.68
C LEU A 199 17.48 0.87 8.22
N VAL A 200 16.74 0.18 7.36
CA VAL A 200 16.67 0.48 5.94
C VAL A 200 15.66 1.62 5.75
N ASP A 201 16.10 2.70 5.09
CA ASP A 201 15.26 3.80 4.65
C ASP A 201 14.55 3.48 3.32
N ALA A 202 13.61 4.32 2.91
CA ALA A 202 12.85 4.16 1.66
C ALA A 202 13.73 4.15 0.39
N ASP A 203 14.94 4.71 0.45
CA ASP A 203 15.93 4.68 -0.65
C ASP A 203 16.79 3.40 -0.65
N GLY A 204 16.57 2.49 0.31
CA GLY A 204 17.34 1.26 0.50
C GLY A 204 18.63 1.43 1.30
N ALA A 205 18.98 2.66 1.72
CA ALA A 205 20.17 2.90 2.52
C ALA A 205 19.95 2.47 3.98
N ARG A 206 21.00 1.91 4.62
CA ARG A 206 20.98 1.65 6.07
C ARG A 206 21.45 2.89 6.82
N ARG A 207 20.62 3.41 7.72
CA ARG A 207 20.94 4.59 8.53
C ARG A 207 20.53 4.38 9.99
N GLY A 208 21.33 4.94 10.88
CA GLY A 208 20.97 5.10 12.29
C GLY A 208 20.42 6.49 12.53
N SER A 209 19.31 6.58 13.25
CA SER A 209 18.68 7.84 13.65
C SER A 209 18.20 7.71 15.10
N PRO A 210 19.11 7.81 16.09
CA PRO A 210 18.74 7.68 17.49
C PRO A 210 17.63 8.67 17.85
N GLY A 211 16.60 8.20 18.55
CA GLY A 211 15.43 9.01 18.88
C GLY A 211 14.29 8.97 17.85
N ARG A 212 14.54 8.63 16.58
CA ARG A 212 13.45 8.41 15.60
C ARG A 212 12.63 7.19 16.00
N LEU A 213 11.31 7.27 15.87
CA LEU A 213 10.41 6.20 16.30
C LEU A 213 10.51 4.97 15.40
N VAL A 214 10.47 3.79 16.04
CA VAL A 214 10.54 2.48 15.40
C VAL A 214 9.43 1.57 15.90
N ILE A 215 9.03 0.62 15.05
CA ILE A 215 8.39 -0.62 15.51
C ILE A 215 9.52 -1.57 15.91
N ALA A 216 9.42 -2.15 17.09
CA ALA A 216 10.47 -2.97 17.69
C ALA A 216 9.88 -4.14 18.50
N ASP A 217 10.71 -5.11 18.83
CA ASP A 217 10.45 -6.19 19.77
C ASP A 217 11.56 -6.22 20.86
N ALA A 218 11.64 -7.30 21.65
CA ALA A 218 12.67 -7.44 22.68
C ALA A 218 14.10 -7.53 22.10
N ALA A 219 14.25 -8.12 20.91
CA ALA A 219 15.54 -8.30 20.24
C ALA A 219 16.05 -7.01 19.55
N GLY A 220 15.18 -6.04 19.23
CA GLY A 220 15.60 -4.75 18.70
C GLY A 220 14.58 -4.07 17.78
N ALA A 221 15.03 -3.09 17.00
CA ALA A 221 14.19 -2.46 15.99
C ALA A 221 13.87 -3.40 14.82
N LEU A 222 12.67 -3.27 14.24
CA LEU A 222 12.19 -4.01 13.08
C LEU A 222 12.11 -3.08 11.85
N CYS A 223 11.56 -1.88 12.02
CA CYS A 223 11.49 -0.83 11.00
C CYS A 223 11.21 0.54 11.62
N TRP A 224 11.31 1.60 10.81
CA TRP A 224 10.82 2.91 11.19
C TRP A 224 9.30 2.87 11.38
N LEU A 225 8.74 3.67 12.30
CA LEU A 225 7.31 3.65 12.63
C LEU A 225 6.38 3.81 11.40
N PHE A 226 6.85 4.53 10.39
CA PHE A 226 6.14 4.69 9.11
C PHE A 226 6.89 4.15 7.88
N GLY A 227 7.93 3.35 8.12
CA GLY A 227 8.72 2.70 7.08
C GLY A 227 8.28 1.27 6.82
N GLU A 228 8.59 0.77 5.64
CA GLU A 228 8.35 -0.63 5.30
C GLU A 228 9.27 -1.55 6.13
N PRO A 229 8.76 -2.67 6.67
CA PRO A 229 9.58 -3.69 7.30
C PRO A 229 10.62 -4.28 6.35
N HIS A 230 11.86 -4.41 6.82
CA HIS A 230 12.97 -5.01 6.09
C HIS A 230 13.77 -5.96 6.97
N GLY A 231 14.43 -6.95 6.36
CA GLY A 231 15.26 -7.91 7.09
C GLY A 231 14.42 -8.79 8.01
N ARG A 232 14.82 -8.92 9.28
CA ARG A 232 14.22 -9.89 10.21
C ARG A 232 12.72 -9.69 10.44
N GLY A 233 12.25 -8.45 10.42
CA GLY A 233 10.83 -8.16 10.66
C GLY A 233 9.96 -8.31 9.42
N ALA A 234 10.55 -8.50 8.24
CA ALA A 234 9.81 -8.52 6.99
C ALA A 234 9.35 -9.94 6.64
N PRO A 235 8.07 -10.15 6.30
CA PRO A 235 7.60 -11.40 5.74
C PRO A 235 8.32 -11.77 4.45
N GLY A 236 8.73 -13.03 4.34
CA GLY A 236 9.21 -13.65 3.10
C GLY A 236 8.07 -14.31 2.30
N PRO A 237 8.37 -14.84 1.10
CA PRO A 237 7.38 -15.51 0.24
C PRO A 237 6.68 -16.72 0.88
N SER A 238 7.27 -17.32 1.92
CA SER A 238 6.76 -18.47 2.64
C SER A 238 6.32 -18.15 4.07
N THR A 239 6.36 -16.90 4.49
CA THR A 239 5.95 -16.52 5.85
C THR A 239 4.45 -16.73 5.99
N ALA A 240 4.08 -17.62 6.91
CA ALA A 240 2.73 -17.87 7.36
C ALA A 240 2.82 -18.44 8.80
N PRO A 241 2.07 -17.91 9.77
CA PRO A 241 1.10 -16.81 9.66
C PRO A 241 1.77 -15.44 9.40
N ILE A 242 0.98 -14.45 9.03
CA ILE A 242 1.40 -13.04 8.90
C ILE A 242 0.88 -12.27 10.10
N LEU A 243 1.71 -11.43 10.72
CA LEU A 243 1.24 -10.50 11.75
C LEU A 243 0.99 -9.14 11.11
N LEU A 244 -0.28 -8.76 10.98
CA LEU A 244 -0.66 -7.41 10.58
C LEU A 244 -0.48 -6.45 11.75
N ALA A 245 -0.01 -5.24 11.47
CA ALA A 245 0.26 -4.21 12.47
C ALA A 245 -0.24 -2.86 11.97
N ALA A 246 -1.21 -2.25 12.67
CA ALA A 246 -1.76 -0.95 12.36
C ALA A 246 -1.30 0.11 13.37
N VAL A 247 -0.93 1.29 12.89
CA VAL A 247 -0.44 2.39 13.73
C VAL A 247 -1.52 3.47 13.85
N ALA A 248 -2.02 3.68 15.06
CA ALA A 248 -2.88 4.81 15.38
C ALA A 248 -2.06 5.94 16.02
N VAL A 249 -2.39 7.18 15.65
CA VAL A 249 -1.82 8.41 16.23
C VAL A 249 -2.92 9.18 16.95
N PRO A 250 -2.60 10.20 17.77
CA PRO A 250 -3.63 10.99 18.45
C PRO A 250 -4.71 11.50 17.48
N GLY A 251 -5.97 11.22 17.81
CA GLY A 251 -7.14 11.59 16.98
C GLY A 251 -7.67 10.49 16.06
N ILE A 252 -7.02 9.32 15.98
CA ILE A 252 -7.52 8.17 15.23
C ILE A 252 -8.46 7.33 16.11
N PRO A 253 -9.71 7.04 15.68
CA PRO A 253 -10.64 6.22 16.46
C PRO A 253 -10.27 4.72 16.41
N PRO A 254 -10.41 3.96 17.52
CA PRO A 254 -10.11 2.52 17.54
C PRO A 254 -10.84 1.72 16.46
N MET A 255 -12.10 2.07 16.19
CA MET A 255 -12.91 1.39 15.15
C MET A 255 -12.29 1.50 13.75
N GLY A 256 -11.59 2.60 13.44
CA GLY A 256 -10.89 2.73 12.16
C GLY A 256 -9.67 1.80 12.08
N VAL A 257 -8.99 1.58 13.21
CA VAL A 257 -7.85 0.66 13.32
C VAL A 257 -8.31 -0.78 13.11
N ASP A 258 -9.42 -1.17 13.76
CA ASP A 258 -10.04 -2.47 13.58
C ASP A 258 -10.45 -2.69 12.12
N GLU A 259 -11.10 -1.71 11.50
CA GLU A 259 -11.52 -1.75 10.09
C GLU A 259 -10.31 -1.89 9.14
N ALA A 260 -9.21 -1.19 9.40
CA ALA A 260 -8.00 -1.30 8.59
C ALA A 260 -7.40 -2.71 8.66
N LEU A 261 -7.37 -3.32 9.85
CA LEU A 261 -6.92 -4.70 10.05
C LEU A 261 -7.91 -5.72 9.45
N ASP A 262 -9.22 -5.48 9.55
CA ASP A 262 -10.26 -6.32 8.92
C ASP A 262 -10.13 -6.33 7.40
N ILE A 263 -9.95 -5.16 6.77
CA ILE A 263 -9.79 -5.05 5.31
C ILE A 263 -8.52 -5.77 4.86
N ALA A 264 -7.40 -5.56 5.55
CA ALA A 264 -6.14 -6.24 5.22
C ALA A 264 -6.25 -7.76 5.41
N ALA A 265 -6.80 -8.24 6.53
CA ALA A 265 -6.99 -9.67 6.80
C ALA A 265 -7.92 -10.32 5.76
N GLY A 266 -9.07 -9.70 5.48
CA GLY A 266 -10.01 -10.18 4.48
C GLY A 266 -9.42 -10.22 3.08
N ALA A 267 -8.55 -9.26 2.72
CA ALA A 267 -7.81 -9.24 1.46
C ALA A 267 -6.74 -10.34 1.36
N LEU A 268 -6.24 -10.84 2.50
CA LEU A 268 -5.35 -12.01 2.55
C LEU A 268 -6.11 -13.34 2.54
N GLY A 269 -7.44 -13.32 2.70
CA GLY A 269 -8.29 -14.50 2.76
C GLY A 269 -8.38 -15.14 4.16
N ALA A 270 -8.08 -14.35 5.20
CA ALA A 270 -8.22 -14.72 6.62
C ALA A 270 -9.61 -14.31 7.17
#